data_AF-A0A936A1E5-F1
#
_entry.id   AF-A0A936A1E5-F1
#
_cell.length_a   1.000
_cell.length_b   1.000
_cell.length_c   1.000
_cell.angle_alpha   90.00
_cell.angle_beta   90.00
_cell.angle_gamma   90.00
#
_symmetry.space_group_name_H-M   'P 1'
#
loop_
_entity.id
_entity.type
_entity.pdbx_description
1 polymer ?
#
loop_
_entity_poly.entity_id
_entity_poly.type
_entity_poly.pdbx_seq_one_letter_code
_entity_poly.pdbx_strand_id
1 'polypeptide(L)'
;MKRFAGHQRDLELRNSTAYLAEFPDPDDAVTLVEVDQPIYAEALRLLGQPAAALLAEWPLDAESLAGSAATELSWLNSKRQVRAVIQGTYGSFGVASVLPVCGPGRRTLGNLLRAPFRMDRLMADPIHHGVERIRLADQAVSLPWLIDAREMVPPSNAAGVAEDTLFATLLRQLDPEACFAYVPSLIGHHQMQRQDRVRDSLLPIGFGANHFLAQQLQIAPRVSGVGASARMRNLVDWFGDWAAIDDPALSRLATRWWNEERANACSRLTEALALAPQAPAEWQDFVRRMRAANQKIELSLDPTDLASLRRAIAQTRVALSVWPELFECFRIKPIEHRLE
;
A
#
# COMPACT_ATOMS: atom_id res chain seq x y z
N MET A 1 10.14 18.78 1.06
CA MET A 1 10.20 17.30 1.12
C MET A 1 11.20 16.91 2.18
N LYS A 2 10.99 15.80 2.86
CA LYS A 2 11.86 15.35 3.94
C LYS A 2 12.22 13.87 3.80
N ARG A 3 13.17 13.39 4.58
CA ARG A 3 13.50 11.95 4.73
C ARG A 3 14.02 11.69 6.14
N PHE A 4 14.01 10.43 6.58
CA PHE A 4 14.58 10.06 7.89
C PHE A 4 16.06 10.49 8.02
N ALA A 5 16.41 11.02 9.18
CA ALA A 5 17.79 11.33 9.54
C ALA A 5 18.60 10.01 9.61
N GLY A 6 19.78 9.98 8.99
CA GLY A 6 20.59 8.75 8.89
C GLY A 6 20.25 7.86 7.68
N HIS A 7 19.37 8.30 6.78
CA HIS A 7 19.13 7.64 5.50
C HIS A 7 20.43 7.30 4.75
N GLN A 8 20.50 6.06 4.27
CA GLN A 8 21.53 5.58 3.35
C GLN A 8 20.90 5.34 1.98
N ARG A 9 21.64 5.67 0.90
CA ARG A 9 21.24 5.41 -0.49
C ARG A 9 21.46 3.92 -0.84
N ASP A 10 20.99 3.04 0.02
CA ASP A 10 21.15 1.61 -0.16
C ASP A 10 19.80 1.00 -0.54
N LEU A 11 19.87 -0.12 -1.24
CA LEU A 11 18.72 -0.97 -1.56
C LEU A 11 18.46 -1.97 -0.42
N GLU A 12 17.21 -2.00 0.04
CA GLU A 12 16.64 -3.04 0.89
C GLU A 12 15.92 -4.06 0.00
N LEU A 13 16.42 -5.30 -0.03
CA LEU A 13 15.80 -6.39 -0.78
C LEU A 13 14.81 -7.16 0.08
N ARG A 14 13.68 -6.52 0.33
CA ARG A 14 12.58 -7.10 1.11
C ARG A 14 11.29 -6.99 0.34
N ASN A 15 10.63 -8.12 0.07
CA ASN A 15 9.30 -8.09 -0.54
C ASN A 15 8.24 -7.73 0.51
N SER A 16 8.21 -6.45 0.89
CA SER A 16 7.33 -5.95 1.94
C SER A 16 6.85 -4.55 1.65
N THR A 17 5.57 -4.34 1.89
CA THR A 17 4.92 -3.03 1.81
C THR A 17 4.89 -2.30 3.16
N ALA A 18 5.52 -2.88 4.21
CA ALA A 18 5.44 -2.36 5.57
C ALA A 18 6.28 -1.10 5.75
N TYR A 19 5.66 -0.03 6.22
CA TYR A 19 6.37 1.19 6.62
C TYR A 19 6.81 1.15 8.08
N LEU A 20 7.90 1.87 8.34
CA LEU A 20 8.24 2.34 9.67
C LEU A 20 7.34 3.53 10.00
N ALA A 21 6.82 3.55 11.22
CA ALA A 21 6.18 4.75 11.77
C ALA A 21 6.98 5.26 12.97
N GLU A 22 7.31 6.55 12.96
CA GLU A 22 7.86 7.28 14.09
C GLU A 22 6.88 8.35 14.56
N PHE A 23 6.86 8.57 15.86
CA PHE A 23 5.94 9.44 16.58
C PHE A 23 6.74 10.51 17.32
N PRO A 24 7.41 11.47 16.65
CA PRO A 24 8.20 12.51 17.30
C PRO A 24 7.40 13.30 18.35
N ASP A 25 8.03 13.56 19.49
CA ASP A 25 7.58 14.54 20.46
C ASP A 25 8.08 15.95 20.04
N PRO A 26 7.43 17.05 20.47
CA PRO A 26 7.81 18.41 20.07
C PRO A 26 9.27 18.79 20.34
N ASP A 27 9.87 18.19 21.36
CA ASP A 27 11.24 18.45 21.81
C ASP A 27 12.25 17.40 21.33
N ASP A 28 11.81 16.41 20.53
CA ASP A 28 12.71 15.39 20.01
C ASP A 28 13.72 16.00 19.03
N ALA A 29 14.92 15.40 18.97
CA ALA A 29 15.89 15.74 17.94
C ALA A 29 15.26 15.59 16.55
N VAL A 30 15.72 16.39 15.59
CA VAL A 30 15.20 16.39 14.23
C VAL A 30 15.36 14.99 13.61
N THR A 31 14.26 14.22 13.56
CA THR A 31 14.22 12.87 12.96
C THR A 31 14.08 12.92 11.44
N LEU A 32 13.79 14.09 10.88
CA LEU A 32 13.67 14.31 9.45
C LEU A 32 14.57 15.43 8.94
N VAL A 33 15.37 15.15 7.92
CA VAL A 33 16.19 16.15 7.23
C VAL A 33 15.52 16.59 5.93
N GLU A 34 15.74 17.85 5.52
CA GLU A 34 15.31 18.32 4.21
C GLU A 34 16.07 17.60 3.10
N VAL A 35 15.38 17.38 1.99
CA VAL A 35 15.99 16.81 0.78
C VAL A 35 16.36 17.97 -0.14
N ASP A 36 17.66 18.25 -0.24
CA ASP A 36 18.22 19.30 -1.12
C ASP A 36 18.40 18.77 -2.56
N GLN A 37 17.28 18.43 -3.19
CA GLN A 37 17.22 18.03 -4.60
C GLN A 37 15.81 18.33 -5.17
N PRO A 38 15.64 18.40 -6.51
CA PRO A 38 14.31 18.56 -7.10
C PRO A 38 13.36 17.47 -6.63
N ILE A 39 12.09 17.86 -6.39
CA ILE A 39 11.05 17.01 -5.78
C ILE A 39 11.05 15.61 -6.40
N TYR A 40 11.04 15.48 -7.72
CA TYR A 40 10.93 14.18 -8.37
C TYR A 40 12.26 13.49 -8.71
N ALA A 41 13.42 14.06 -8.36
CA ALA A 41 14.71 13.60 -8.88
C ALA A 41 15.03 12.14 -8.50
N GLU A 42 14.83 11.74 -7.24
CA GLU A 42 15.07 10.36 -6.81
C GLU A 42 14.12 9.38 -7.50
N ALA A 43 12.82 9.70 -7.56
CA ALA A 43 11.83 8.86 -8.19
C ALA A 43 12.09 8.69 -9.70
N LEU A 44 12.48 9.76 -10.40
CA LEU A 44 12.81 9.72 -11.83
C LEU A 44 14.05 8.87 -12.13
N ARG A 45 15.01 8.75 -11.20
CA ARG A 45 16.17 7.86 -11.38
C ARG A 45 15.80 6.38 -11.32
N LEU A 46 14.74 6.04 -10.58
CA LEU A 46 14.29 4.65 -10.41
C LEU A 46 13.31 4.24 -11.51
N LEU A 47 12.46 5.16 -11.95
CA LEU A 47 11.33 4.86 -12.81
C LEU A 47 11.74 4.25 -14.16
N GLY A 48 11.20 3.07 -14.46
CA GLY A 48 11.48 2.23 -15.62
C GLY A 48 12.87 1.61 -15.66
N GLN A 49 13.68 1.75 -14.62
CA GLN A 49 14.92 1.00 -14.53
C GLN A 49 14.65 -0.49 -14.30
N PRO A 50 15.40 -1.39 -14.95
CA PRO A 50 15.41 -2.80 -14.58
C PRO A 50 15.89 -2.98 -13.15
N ALA A 51 15.26 -3.88 -12.40
CA ALA A 51 15.69 -4.20 -11.03
C ALA A 51 17.17 -4.62 -10.99
N ALA A 52 17.62 -5.41 -11.97
CA ALA A 52 19.03 -5.82 -12.09
C ALA A 52 20.00 -4.63 -12.30
N ALA A 53 19.59 -3.58 -13.00
CA ALA A 53 20.42 -2.38 -13.18
C ALA A 53 20.55 -1.61 -11.87
N LEU A 54 19.44 -1.46 -11.13
CA LEU A 54 19.44 -0.82 -9.80
C LEU A 54 20.35 -1.57 -8.82
N LEU A 55 20.30 -2.91 -8.81
CA LEU A 55 21.18 -3.75 -7.98
C LEU A 55 22.66 -3.62 -8.32
N ALA A 56 22.99 -3.25 -9.56
CA ALA A 56 24.37 -3.06 -10.00
C ALA A 56 24.89 -1.65 -9.67
N GLU A 57 24.02 -0.65 -9.67
CA GLU A 57 24.38 0.76 -9.41
C GLU A 57 24.35 1.11 -7.91
N TRP A 58 23.42 0.53 -7.15
CA TRP A 58 23.18 0.93 -5.76
C TRP A 58 23.72 -0.12 -4.78
N PRO A 59 24.37 0.31 -3.68
CA PRO A 59 24.81 -0.59 -2.64
C PRO A 59 23.62 -1.32 -2.01
N LEU A 60 23.83 -2.59 -1.65
CA LEU A 60 22.82 -3.42 -1.00
C LEU A 60 23.04 -3.43 0.51
N ASP A 61 21.96 -3.29 1.26
CA ASP A 61 21.98 -3.54 2.70
C ASP A 61 22.07 -5.06 2.95
N ALA A 62 23.26 -5.54 3.27
CA ALA A 62 23.51 -6.95 3.53
C ALA A 62 22.68 -7.48 4.72
N GLU A 63 22.36 -6.65 5.71
CA GLU A 63 21.53 -7.04 6.85
C GLU A 63 20.07 -7.25 6.42
N SER A 64 19.60 -6.55 5.39
CA SER A 64 18.24 -6.74 4.86
C SER A 64 17.99 -8.12 4.26
N LEU A 65 19.07 -8.82 3.86
CA LEU A 65 19.03 -10.19 3.33
C LEU A 65 19.20 -11.25 4.41
N ALA A 66 19.65 -10.87 5.62
CA ALA A 66 19.94 -11.81 6.69
C ALA A 66 18.66 -12.50 7.17
N GLY A 67 18.60 -13.83 7.02
CA GLY A 67 17.45 -14.64 7.44
C GLY A 67 16.32 -14.73 6.42
N SER A 68 16.44 -14.09 5.26
CA SER A 68 15.47 -14.25 4.17
C SER A 68 15.68 -15.56 3.42
N ALA A 69 14.58 -16.28 3.18
CA ALA A 69 14.63 -17.48 2.36
C ALA A 69 14.78 -17.10 0.88
N ALA A 70 15.50 -17.91 0.09
CA ALA A 70 15.66 -17.65 -1.35
C ALA A 70 14.32 -17.54 -2.10
N THR A 71 13.28 -18.22 -1.62
CA THR A 71 11.91 -18.12 -2.15
C THR A 71 11.31 -16.73 -1.98
N GLU A 72 11.68 -15.97 -0.94
CA GLU A 72 11.22 -14.59 -0.72
C GLU A 72 11.80 -13.60 -1.74
N LEU A 73 12.90 -13.99 -2.42
CA LEU A 73 13.55 -13.22 -3.48
C LEU A 73 13.20 -13.74 -4.87
N SER A 74 12.41 -14.81 -4.98
CA SER A 74 12.08 -15.45 -6.28
C SER A 74 11.32 -14.55 -7.26
N TRP A 75 10.68 -13.49 -6.75
CA TRP A 75 10.01 -12.49 -7.57
C TRP A 75 11.00 -11.59 -8.32
N LEU A 76 12.23 -11.45 -7.81
CA LEU A 76 13.29 -10.60 -8.36
C LEU A 76 13.94 -11.31 -9.55
N ASN A 77 13.83 -10.71 -10.73
CA ASN A 77 14.46 -11.23 -11.94
C ASN A 77 14.94 -10.06 -12.83
N SER A 78 15.77 -10.35 -13.83
CA SER A 78 16.38 -9.33 -14.70
C SER A 78 15.39 -8.59 -15.61
N LYS A 79 14.19 -9.13 -15.81
CA LYS A 79 13.13 -8.53 -16.62
C LYS A 79 12.25 -7.58 -15.81
N ARG A 80 12.30 -7.63 -14.47
CA ARG A 80 11.50 -6.75 -13.61
C ARG A 80 11.87 -5.30 -13.83
N GLN A 81 10.88 -4.43 -13.99
CA GLN A 81 11.07 -2.99 -14.17
C GLN A 81 10.27 -2.20 -13.15
N VAL A 82 10.85 -1.11 -12.63
CA VAL A 82 10.16 -0.22 -11.70
C VAL A 82 9.06 0.54 -12.47
N ARG A 83 7.80 0.13 -12.31
CA ARG A 83 6.66 0.76 -12.99
C ARG A 83 6.02 1.88 -12.19
N ALA A 84 6.28 1.92 -10.88
CA ALA A 84 5.76 2.95 -10.00
C ALA A 84 6.72 3.17 -8.83
N VAL A 85 6.82 4.42 -8.40
CA VAL A 85 7.58 4.84 -7.22
C VAL A 85 6.61 5.29 -6.15
N ILE A 86 6.83 4.89 -4.91
CA ILE A 86 5.94 5.12 -3.77
C ILE A 86 6.74 5.82 -2.67
N GLN A 87 6.21 6.92 -2.18
CA GLN A 87 6.80 7.76 -1.15
C GLN A 87 6.17 7.46 0.21
N GLY A 88 6.89 7.81 1.28
CA GLY A 88 6.29 7.91 2.60
C GLY A 88 5.62 9.27 2.82
N THR A 89 5.06 9.45 3.99
CA THR A 89 4.38 10.67 4.42
C THR A 89 4.95 11.17 5.74
N TYR A 90 4.97 12.48 5.95
CA TYR A 90 5.18 13.07 7.27
C TYR A 90 4.05 14.05 7.57
N GLY A 91 3.65 14.13 8.83
CA GLY A 91 2.52 14.95 9.24
C GLY A 91 1.32 14.08 9.62
N SER A 92 0.12 14.50 9.23
CA SER A 92 -1.10 13.82 9.65
C SER A 92 -1.14 12.42 9.07
N PHE A 93 -1.49 11.41 9.88
CA PHE A 93 -1.61 10.04 9.40
C PHE A 93 -2.90 9.87 8.58
N GLY A 94 -2.77 9.61 7.27
CA GLY A 94 -3.88 9.64 6.30
C GLY A 94 -4.93 8.53 6.43
N VAL A 95 -4.87 7.69 7.47
CA VAL A 95 -5.87 6.66 7.73
C VAL A 95 -6.63 6.94 9.03
N ALA A 96 -7.90 6.57 9.05
CA ALA A 96 -8.80 6.82 10.18
C ALA A 96 -8.50 5.96 11.42
N SER A 97 -7.77 4.87 11.27
CA SER A 97 -7.47 3.92 12.35
C SER A 97 -5.96 3.76 12.52
N VAL A 98 -5.50 3.65 13.77
CA VAL A 98 -4.10 3.38 14.11
C VAL A 98 -3.72 1.90 14.05
N LEU A 99 -4.64 1.02 13.64
CA LEU A 99 -4.37 -0.40 13.48
C LEU A 99 -3.09 -0.72 12.69
N PRO A 100 -2.77 -0.04 11.56
CA PRO A 100 -1.54 -0.31 10.82
C PRO A 100 -0.24 -0.04 11.61
N VAL A 101 -0.28 0.87 12.58
CA VAL A 101 0.91 1.25 13.38
C VAL A 101 0.94 0.60 14.77
N CYS A 102 -0.15 -0.06 15.16
CA CYS A 102 -0.23 -0.92 16.36
C CYS A 102 0.06 -2.40 16.06
N GLY A 103 0.49 -2.73 14.83
CA GLY A 103 0.88 -4.09 14.43
C GLY A 103 2.29 -4.51 14.93
N PRO A 104 2.77 -5.70 14.54
CA PRO A 104 3.98 -6.33 15.10
C PRO A 104 5.33 -5.72 14.67
N GLY A 105 5.39 -4.42 14.35
CA GLY A 105 6.62 -3.75 13.96
C GLY A 105 7.47 -3.37 15.17
N ARG A 106 8.52 -4.13 15.51
CA ARG A 106 9.36 -3.89 16.71
C ARG A 106 9.86 -2.44 16.83
N ARG A 107 10.36 -1.84 15.73
CA ARG A 107 10.86 -0.46 15.73
C ARG A 107 9.73 0.56 15.90
N THR A 108 8.64 0.41 15.15
CA THR A 108 7.44 1.24 15.28
C THR A 108 6.87 1.18 16.71
N LEU A 109 6.69 -0.02 17.26
CA LEU A 109 6.21 -0.23 18.63
C LEU A 109 7.20 0.33 19.65
N GLY A 110 8.51 0.12 19.47
CA GLY A 110 9.53 0.68 20.34
C GLY A 110 9.49 2.20 20.39
N ASN A 111 9.30 2.87 19.24
CA ASN A 111 9.16 4.31 19.18
C ASN A 111 7.83 4.78 19.82
N LEU A 112 6.71 4.11 19.54
CA LEU A 112 5.41 4.42 20.12
C LEU A 112 5.41 4.31 21.66
N LEU A 113 5.93 3.19 22.16
CA LEU A 113 5.87 2.77 23.56
C LEU A 113 7.00 3.33 24.42
N ARG A 114 7.88 4.18 23.86
CA ARG A 114 9.00 4.78 24.57
C ARG A 114 8.54 5.60 25.79
N ALA A 115 9.37 5.61 26.83
CA ALA A 115 9.10 6.35 28.06
C ALA A 115 9.42 7.86 27.89
N PRO A 116 8.62 8.77 28.47
CA PRO A 116 7.31 8.49 29.07
C PRO A 116 6.30 8.11 27.98
N PHE A 117 5.50 7.07 28.24
CA PHE A 117 4.45 6.67 27.31
C PHE A 117 3.36 7.73 27.25
N ARG A 118 2.85 7.98 26.04
CA ARG A 118 1.71 8.87 25.83
C ARG A 118 0.78 8.30 24.76
N MET A 119 -0.48 8.11 25.10
CA MET A 119 -1.51 7.65 24.17
C MET A 119 -1.76 8.65 23.03
N ASP A 120 -1.56 9.95 23.29
CA ASP A 120 -1.77 11.00 22.30
C ASP A 120 -0.79 10.95 21.12
N ARG A 121 0.33 10.20 21.20
CA ARG A 121 1.17 9.88 20.03
C ARG A 121 0.39 9.18 18.91
N LEU A 122 -0.60 8.35 19.26
CA LEU A 122 -1.51 7.73 18.30
C LEU A 122 -2.52 8.71 17.69
N MET A 123 -2.73 9.85 18.36
CA MET A 123 -3.60 10.92 17.92
C MET A 123 -2.85 12.00 17.12
N ALA A 124 -1.52 12.02 17.20
CA ALA A 124 -0.70 13.17 16.82
C ALA A 124 -0.56 13.32 15.30
N ASP A 125 -0.66 14.58 14.84
CA ASP A 125 -0.47 14.98 13.45
C ASP A 125 1.00 15.14 13.00
N PRO A 126 2.06 14.84 13.77
CA PRO A 126 3.39 14.63 13.22
C PRO A 126 3.78 13.15 13.33
N ILE A 127 3.18 12.29 12.51
CA ILE A 127 3.68 10.92 12.31
C ILE A 127 4.60 10.93 11.10
N HIS A 128 5.74 10.26 11.20
CA HIS A 128 6.62 10.00 10.07
C HIS A 128 6.42 8.55 9.64
N HIS A 129 5.91 8.32 8.43
CA HIS A 129 5.46 7.01 7.96
C HIS A 129 6.05 6.70 6.59
N GLY A 130 7.05 5.82 6.52
CA GLY A 130 7.72 5.50 5.26
C GLY A 130 8.80 4.43 5.40
N VAL A 131 9.72 4.41 4.45
CA VAL A 131 10.92 3.53 4.46
C VAL A 131 12.18 4.36 4.68
N GLU A 132 13.24 3.76 5.21
CA GLU A 132 14.52 4.44 5.42
C GLU A 132 15.51 4.22 4.26
N ARG A 133 15.32 3.11 3.54
CA ARG A 133 16.12 2.67 2.40
C ARG A 133 15.21 2.50 1.19
N ILE A 134 15.78 2.53 -0.01
CA ILE A 134 14.98 2.22 -1.20
C ILE A 134 14.63 0.75 -1.15
N ARG A 135 13.34 0.43 -1.21
CA ARG A 135 12.88 -0.96 -1.19
C ARG A 135 12.19 -1.30 -2.49
N LEU A 136 12.65 -2.37 -3.13
CA LEU A 136 11.94 -2.93 -4.27
C LEU A 136 10.97 -4.01 -3.77
N ALA A 137 9.74 -3.97 -4.26
CA ALA A 137 8.72 -4.96 -3.93
C ALA A 137 7.92 -5.35 -5.18
N ASP A 138 7.37 -6.56 -5.18
CA ASP A 138 6.50 -6.99 -6.25
C ASP A 138 5.05 -6.53 -6.07
N GLN A 139 4.71 -5.89 -4.94
CA GLN A 139 3.36 -5.37 -4.64
C GLN A 139 3.38 -3.95 -4.09
N ALA A 140 2.21 -3.30 -4.16
CA ALA A 140 1.97 -2.01 -3.54
C ALA A 140 0.56 -1.85 -2.95
N VAL A 141 0.48 -1.05 -1.89
CA VAL A 141 -0.75 -0.80 -1.11
C VAL A 141 -1.00 0.71 -0.86
N SER A 142 -0.26 1.57 -1.55
CA SER A 142 -0.32 3.03 -1.37
C SER A 142 -0.21 3.74 -2.71
N LEU A 143 -0.77 4.95 -2.78
CA LEU A 143 -0.78 5.77 -3.99
C LEU A 143 0.64 5.94 -4.54
N PRO A 144 0.87 5.53 -5.81
CA PRO A 144 2.12 5.84 -6.49
C PRO A 144 2.36 7.35 -6.55
N TRP A 145 3.56 7.76 -6.19
CA TRP A 145 4.02 9.14 -6.39
C TRP A 145 4.21 9.47 -7.86
N LEU A 146 4.84 8.54 -8.58
CA LEU A 146 5.12 8.59 -10.00
C LEU A 146 4.85 7.22 -10.59
N ILE A 147 4.34 7.22 -11.83
CA ILE A 147 3.97 6.03 -12.58
C ILE A 147 4.65 6.11 -13.94
N ASP A 148 5.22 5.01 -14.40
CA ASP A 148 5.76 4.89 -15.75
C ASP A 148 4.63 4.61 -16.75
N ALA A 149 4.12 5.69 -17.32
CA ALA A 149 3.06 5.68 -18.32
C ALA A 149 3.58 5.69 -19.78
N ARG A 150 4.86 5.33 -20.02
CA ARG A 150 5.37 5.12 -21.39
C ARG A 150 4.72 3.92 -22.08
N GLU A 151 4.36 2.93 -21.27
CA GLU A 151 3.48 1.83 -21.66
C GLU A 151 2.15 1.94 -20.91
N MET A 152 1.15 1.20 -21.39
CA MET A 152 -0.19 1.19 -20.81
C MET A 152 -0.18 0.85 -19.31
N VAL A 153 -0.86 1.69 -18.53
CA VAL A 153 -1.13 1.52 -17.09
C VAL A 153 -2.63 1.28 -16.90
N PRO A 154 -3.12 0.71 -15.78
CA PRO A 154 -4.55 0.53 -15.59
C PRO A 154 -5.27 1.85 -15.27
N PRO A 155 -6.59 1.94 -15.46
CA PRO A 155 -7.39 3.02 -14.87
C PRO A 155 -7.47 2.86 -13.34
N SER A 156 -7.79 3.95 -12.63
CA SER A 156 -8.14 3.90 -11.20
C SER A 156 -9.66 3.83 -11.01
N ASN A 157 -10.11 3.08 -10.00
CA ASN A 157 -11.53 3.01 -9.65
C ASN A 157 -11.88 4.05 -8.59
N ALA A 158 -12.77 4.98 -8.93
CA ALA A 158 -13.20 6.03 -8.01
C ALA A 158 -14.28 5.60 -7.01
N ALA A 159 -14.85 4.39 -7.14
CA ALA A 159 -15.87 3.89 -6.21
C ALA A 159 -15.25 3.33 -4.92
N GLY A 160 -15.05 4.20 -3.94
CA GLY A 160 -14.65 3.84 -2.58
C GLY A 160 -13.16 4.01 -2.29
N VAL A 161 -12.74 3.55 -1.11
CA VAL A 161 -11.35 3.64 -0.61
C VAL A 161 -10.47 2.51 -1.16
N ALA A 162 -9.15 2.63 -1.03
CA ALA A 162 -8.15 1.63 -1.44
C ALA A 162 -8.05 1.42 -2.97
N GLU A 163 -8.41 2.44 -3.73
CA GLU A 163 -8.17 2.59 -5.15
C GLU A 163 -6.71 2.37 -5.53
N ASP A 164 -5.77 2.79 -4.68
CA ASP A 164 -4.32 2.63 -4.89
C ASP A 164 -3.90 1.16 -4.93
N THR A 165 -4.44 0.36 -3.99
CA THR A 165 -4.14 -1.08 -3.90
C THR A 165 -4.70 -1.82 -5.11
N LEU A 166 -5.90 -1.43 -5.56
CA LEU A 166 -6.52 -1.99 -6.76
C LEU A 166 -5.73 -1.60 -8.01
N PHE A 167 -5.35 -0.33 -8.16
CA PHE A 167 -4.50 0.15 -9.25
C PHE A 167 -3.18 -0.64 -9.32
N ALA A 168 -2.47 -0.76 -8.20
CA ALA A 168 -1.22 -1.51 -8.14
C ALA A 168 -1.40 -2.98 -8.53
N THR A 169 -2.48 -3.61 -8.07
CA THR A 169 -2.78 -5.01 -8.40
C THR A 169 -3.11 -5.17 -9.88
N LEU A 170 -3.93 -4.28 -10.45
CA LEU A 170 -4.22 -4.27 -11.88
C LEU A 170 -2.96 -4.04 -12.72
N LEU A 171 -2.05 -3.16 -12.27
CA LEU A 171 -0.80 -2.89 -12.97
C LEU A 171 0.04 -4.16 -13.09
N ARG A 172 0.10 -4.98 -12.04
CA ARG A 172 0.79 -6.28 -12.08
C ARG A 172 0.11 -7.31 -13.00
N GLN A 173 -1.21 -7.25 -13.12
CA GLN A 173 -1.93 -8.10 -14.06
C GLN A 173 -1.66 -7.67 -15.51
N LEU A 174 -1.49 -6.37 -15.75
CA LEU A 174 -1.16 -5.83 -17.07
C LEU A 174 0.32 -5.92 -17.43
N ASP A 175 1.21 -5.85 -16.45
CA ASP A 175 2.64 -5.99 -16.60
C ASP A 175 3.15 -7.02 -15.55
N PRO A 176 3.26 -8.29 -15.95
CA PRO A 176 3.73 -9.36 -15.07
C PRO A 176 5.16 -9.15 -14.56
N GLU A 177 5.94 -8.27 -15.20
CA GLU A 177 7.30 -7.88 -14.82
C GLU A 177 7.34 -6.54 -14.08
N ALA A 178 6.19 -5.97 -13.70
CA ALA A 178 6.15 -4.78 -12.87
C ALA A 178 6.81 -5.00 -11.51
N CYS A 179 7.52 -3.98 -11.05
CA CYS A 179 8.10 -3.82 -9.74
C CYS A 179 7.74 -2.42 -9.21
N PHE A 180 7.66 -2.28 -7.89
CA PHE A 180 7.40 -1.02 -7.20
C PHE A 180 8.65 -0.63 -6.40
N ALA A 181 9.03 0.64 -6.45
CA ALA A 181 10.11 1.17 -5.65
C ALA A 181 9.54 2.07 -4.55
N TYR A 182 9.70 1.66 -3.30
CA TYR A 182 9.45 2.53 -2.15
C TYR A 182 10.69 3.37 -1.89
N VAL A 183 10.51 4.69 -1.80
CA VAL A 183 11.61 5.63 -1.61
C VAL A 183 11.59 6.24 -0.21
N PRO A 184 12.76 6.57 0.36
CA PRO A 184 12.84 7.21 1.68
C PRO A 184 12.39 8.67 1.72
N SER A 185 12.16 9.26 0.55
CA SER A 185 11.52 10.56 0.43
C SER A 185 10.10 10.53 1.01
N LEU A 186 9.80 11.52 1.85
CA LEU A 186 8.52 11.73 2.51
C LEU A 186 7.88 13.04 2.04
N ILE A 187 6.59 12.97 1.71
CA ILE A 187 5.78 14.15 1.39
C ILE A 187 4.96 14.60 2.60
N GLY A 188 4.79 15.93 2.74
CA GLY A 188 3.98 16.49 3.81
C GLY A 188 2.50 16.15 3.59
N HIS A 189 1.87 15.55 4.59
CA HIS A 189 0.45 15.25 4.59
C HIS A 189 -0.26 16.13 5.61
N HIS A 190 -1.19 16.97 5.13
CA HIS A 190 -2.00 17.83 5.96
C HIS A 190 -3.46 17.40 5.85
N GLN A 191 -4.07 17.13 7.00
CA GLN A 191 -5.47 16.72 7.06
C GLN A 191 -6.33 17.90 7.48
N MET A 192 -7.30 18.24 6.63
CA MET A 192 -8.16 19.41 6.84
C MET A 192 -9.12 19.26 8.03
N GLN A 193 -9.42 18.02 8.42
CA GLN A 193 -10.31 17.71 9.54
C GLN A 193 -9.64 16.75 10.52
N ARG A 194 -9.60 17.14 11.81
CA ARG A 194 -9.06 16.28 12.87
C ARG A 194 -9.91 15.02 12.99
N GLN A 195 -9.28 13.86 12.86
CA GLN A 195 -9.89 12.55 13.12
C GLN A 195 -9.54 12.07 14.52
N ASP A 196 -10.48 11.39 15.18
CA ASP A 196 -10.24 10.74 16.46
C ASP A 196 -9.83 9.28 16.22
N ARG A 197 -8.55 9.09 15.86
CA ARG A 197 -8.06 7.79 15.39
C ARG A 197 -8.11 6.72 16.48
N VAL A 198 -7.91 7.10 17.74
CA VAL A 198 -8.03 6.18 18.87
C VAL A 198 -9.48 5.70 18.99
N ARG A 199 -10.45 6.61 18.93
CA ARG A 199 -11.87 6.23 18.96
C ARG A 199 -12.25 5.40 17.74
N ASP A 200 -11.86 5.82 16.54
CA ASP A 200 -12.24 5.18 15.29
C ASP A 200 -11.60 3.78 15.16
N SER A 201 -10.44 3.54 15.78
CA SER A 201 -9.84 2.21 15.91
C SER A 201 -10.61 1.24 16.81
N LEU A 202 -11.55 1.73 17.64
CA LEU A 202 -12.44 0.88 18.44
C LEU A 202 -13.66 0.42 17.66
N LEU A 203 -13.81 0.85 16.40
CA LEU A 203 -14.79 0.31 15.47
C LEU A 203 -14.20 -0.90 14.72
N PRO A 204 -15.03 -1.88 14.31
CA PRO A 204 -14.57 -2.94 13.43
C PRO A 204 -14.05 -2.37 12.11
N ILE A 205 -13.08 -3.05 11.49
CA ILE A 205 -12.64 -2.71 10.13
C ILE A 205 -13.85 -2.77 9.18
N GLY A 206 -14.10 -1.67 8.49
CA GLY A 206 -15.17 -1.55 7.49
C GLY A 206 -14.88 -2.37 6.24
N PHE A 207 -15.93 -2.68 5.48
CA PHE A 207 -15.77 -3.36 4.19
C PHE A 207 -15.23 -2.39 3.13
N GLY A 208 -14.24 -2.83 2.36
CA GLY A 208 -13.63 -2.04 1.28
C GLY A 208 -13.74 -2.75 -0.06
N ALA A 209 -14.63 -2.29 -0.95
CA ALA A 209 -14.87 -2.93 -2.24
C ALA A 209 -13.62 -3.03 -3.12
N ASN A 210 -12.83 -1.96 -3.25
CA ASN A 210 -11.57 -2.02 -4.02
C ASN A 210 -10.54 -2.93 -3.37
N HIS A 211 -10.49 -2.97 -2.03
CA HIS A 211 -9.59 -3.87 -1.31
C HIS A 211 -9.97 -5.34 -1.53
N PHE A 212 -11.28 -5.66 -1.50
CA PHE A 212 -11.79 -6.97 -1.86
C PHE A 212 -11.38 -7.35 -3.28
N LEU A 213 -11.65 -6.51 -4.27
CA LEU A 213 -11.31 -6.79 -5.67
C LEU A 213 -9.80 -6.96 -5.89
N ALA A 214 -8.98 -6.13 -5.24
CA ALA A 214 -7.53 -6.27 -5.28
C ALA A 214 -7.09 -7.62 -4.71
N GLN A 215 -7.63 -8.03 -3.57
CA GLN A 215 -7.31 -9.33 -2.97
C GLN A 215 -7.73 -10.50 -3.87
N GLN A 216 -8.91 -10.44 -4.48
CA GLN A 216 -9.35 -11.47 -5.44
C GLN A 216 -8.43 -11.55 -6.66
N LEU A 217 -7.94 -10.41 -7.16
CA LEU A 217 -6.97 -10.36 -8.27
C LEU A 217 -5.57 -10.84 -7.87
N GLN A 218 -5.17 -10.70 -6.60
CA GLN A 218 -3.86 -11.16 -6.12
C GLN A 218 -3.78 -12.69 -6.02
N ILE A 219 -4.89 -13.35 -5.69
CA ILE A 219 -4.97 -14.82 -5.63
C ILE A 219 -5.37 -15.45 -6.96
N ALA A 220 -5.92 -14.67 -7.89
CA ALA A 220 -6.27 -15.15 -9.22
C ALA A 220 -5.01 -15.53 -10.02
N PRO A 221 -5.10 -16.54 -10.91
CA PRO A 221 -4.05 -16.79 -11.90
C PRO A 221 -3.76 -15.51 -12.70
N ARG A 222 -2.49 -15.33 -13.08
CA ARG A 222 -2.09 -14.20 -13.94
C ARG A 222 -2.91 -14.21 -15.23
N VAL A 223 -3.42 -13.04 -15.60
CA VAL A 223 -4.18 -12.89 -16.83
C VAL A 223 -3.29 -13.11 -18.04
N SER A 224 -3.68 -14.03 -18.91
CA SER A 224 -2.97 -14.34 -20.15
C SER A 224 -3.16 -13.23 -21.19
N GLY A 225 -2.27 -13.13 -22.17
CA GLY A 225 -2.40 -12.17 -23.27
C GLY A 225 -1.05 -11.59 -23.69
N VAL A 226 -0.87 -11.42 -24.99
CA VAL A 226 0.33 -10.79 -25.57
C VAL A 226 0.13 -9.27 -25.52
N GLY A 227 0.85 -8.62 -24.61
CA GLY A 227 0.78 -7.18 -24.38
C GLY A 227 -0.33 -6.75 -23.43
N ALA A 228 -0.25 -5.50 -22.96
CA ALA A 228 -1.15 -4.94 -21.95
C ALA A 228 -2.60 -4.87 -22.43
N SER A 229 -2.87 -4.45 -23.67
CA SER A 229 -4.24 -4.33 -24.19
C SER A 229 -4.98 -5.67 -24.26
N ALA A 230 -4.27 -6.77 -24.59
CA ALA A 230 -4.86 -8.10 -24.59
C ALA A 230 -5.20 -8.58 -23.17
N ARG A 231 -4.29 -8.37 -22.22
CA ARG A 231 -4.54 -8.67 -20.80
C ARG A 231 -5.67 -7.82 -20.22
N MET A 232 -5.79 -6.57 -20.64
CA MET A 232 -6.89 -5.70 -20.23
C MET A 232 -8.25 -6.19 -20.71
N ARG A 233 -8.36 -6.65 -21.97
CA ARG A 233 -9.61 -7.27 -22.45
C ARG A 233 -9.98 -8.52 -21.65
N ASN A 234 -9.00 -9.36 -21.35
CA ASN A 234 -9.25 -10.55 -20.52
C ASN A 234 -9.66 -10.18 -19.08
N LEU A 235 -9.16 -9.07 -18.53
CA LEU A 235 -9.66 -8.52 -17.26
C LEU A 235 -11.11 -8.02 -17.37
N VAL A 236 -11.51 -7.43 -18.50
CA VAL A 236 -12.93 -7.04 -18.74
C VAL A 236 -13.84 -8.27 -18.65
N ASP A 237 -13.44 -9.39 -19.24
CA ASP A 237 -14.19 -10.65 -19.16
C ASP A 237 -14.21 -11.19 -17.73
N TRP A 238 -13.08 -11.18 -17.03
CA TRP A 238 -13.00 -11.56 -15.62
C TRP A 238 -13.96 -10.75 -14.74
N PHE A 239 -13.98 -9.42 -14.87
CA PHE A 239 -14.95 -8.58 -14.16
C PHE A 239 -16.38 -8.78 -14.67
N GLY A 240 -16.56 -9.21 -15.92
CA GLY A 240 -17.85 -9.63 -16.47
C GLY A 240 -18.41 -10.85 -15.76
N ASP A 241 -17.57 -11.85 -15.50
CA ASP A 241 -17.96 -13.04 -14.73
C ASP A 241 -18.36 -12.67 -13.30
N TRP A 242 -17.59 -11.80 -12.64
CA TRP A 242 -17.94 -11.28 -11.31
C TRP A 242 -19.25 -10.49 -11.31
N ALA A 243 -19.50 -9.70 -12.36
CA ALA A 243 -20.76 -8.97 -12.51
C ALA A 243 -21.96 -9.90 -12.68
N ALA A 244 -21.76 -11.11 -13.23
CA ALA A 244 -22.80 -12.10 -13.46
C ALA A 244 -23.10 -13.00 -12.25
N ILE A 245 -22.22 -13.05 -11.23
CA ILE A 245 -22.49 -13.73 -9.96
C ILE A 245 -23.77 -13.15 -9.35
N ASP A 246 -24.67 -13.98 -8.79
CA ASP A 246 -25.87 -13.48 -8.10
C ASP A 246 -25.54 -12.78 -6.76
N ASP A 247 -26.45 -11.94 -6.27
CA ASP A 247 -26.24 -11.18 -5.03
C ASP A 247 -25.97 -12.07 -3.80
N PRO A 248 -26.71 -13.19 -3.59
CA PRO A 248 -26.42 -14.10 -2.49
C PRO A 248 -25.02 -14.70 -2.53
N ALA A 249 -24.53 -15.14 -3.69
CA ALA A 249 -23.20 -15.73 -3.84
C ALA A 249 -22.10 -14.68 -3.68
N LEU A 250 -22.28 -13.50 -4.28
CA LEU A 250 -21.33 -12.40 -4.15
C LEU A 250 -21.22 -11.95 -2.69
N SER A 251 -22.36 -11.81 -2.00
CA SER A 251 -22.41 -11.47 -0.57
C SER A 251 -21.67 -12.51 0.28
N ARG A 252 -21.86 -13.81 0.03
CA ARG A 252 -21.14 -14.87 0.75
C ARG A 252 -19.62 -14.80 0.57
N LEU A 253 -19.15 -14.60 -0.68
CA LEU A 253 -17.72 -14.48 -0.97
C LEU A 253 -17.11 -13.26 -0.29
N ALA A 254 -17.75 -12.10 -0.41
CA ALA A 254 -17.31 -10.86 0.21
C ALA A 254 -17.33 -10.93 1.74
N THR A 255 -18.36 -11.52 2.33
CA THR A 255 -18.48 -11.70 3.79
C THR A 255 -17.38 -12.62 4.33
N ARG A 256 -17.12 -13.74 3.64
CA ARG A 256 -16.04 -14.65 4.03
C ARG A 256 -14.70 -13.92 4.05
N TRP A 257 -14.36 -13.24 2.98
CA TRP A 257 -13.12 -12.46 2.89
C TRP A 257 -13.04 -11.39 3.98
N TRP A 258 -14.14 -10.67 4.24
CA TRP A 258 -14.16 -9.63 5.25
C TRP A 258 -13.90 -10.17 6.67
N ASN A 259 -14.46 -11.35 6.98
CA ASN A 259 -14.17 -12.05 8.22
C ASN A 259 -12.71 -12.52 8.30
N GLU A 260 -12.12 -12.96 7.18
CA GLU A 260 -10.68 -13.29 7.10
C GLU A 260 -9.81 -12.06 7.38
N GLU A 261 -10.14 -10.88 6.82
CA GLU A 261 -9.43 -9.62 7.11
C GLU A 261 -9.50 -9.22 8.59
N ARG A 262 -10.68 -9.35 9.21
CA ARG A 262 -10.86 -9.11 10.64
C ARG A 262 -10.07 -10.10 11.51
N ALA A 263 -10.01 -11.37 11.10
CA ALA A 263 -9.18 -12.37 11.76
C ALA A 263 -7.68 -12.04 11.64
N ASN A 264 -7.22 -11.62 10.45
CA ASN A 264 -5.84 -11.18 10.21
C ASN A 264 -5.47 -9.96 11.07
N ALA A 265 -6.38 -9.00 11.22
CA ALA A 265 -6.23 -7.90 12.17
C ALA A 265 -6.09 -8.39 13.61
N CYS A 266 -6.95 -9.31 14.05
CA CYS A 266 -6.86 -9.89 15.40
C CYS A 266 -5.54 -10.63 15.66
N SER A 267 -5.02 -11.35 14.66
CA SER A 267 -3.70 -12.01 14.74
C SER A 267 -2.59 -10.99 14.94
N ARG A 268 -2.54 -9.96 14.08
CA ARG A 268 -1.52 -8.89 14.17
C ARG A 268 -1.52 -8.17 15.51
N LEU A 269 -2.69 -7.87 16.07
CA LEU A 269 -2.82 -7.25 17.39
C LEU A 269 -2.40 -8.20 18.53
N THR A 270 -2.65 -9.50 18.38
CA THR A 270 -2.21 -10.51 19.34
C THR A 270 -0.68 -10.67 19.31
N GLU A 271 -0.08 -10.68 18.13
CA GLU A 271 1.37 -10.67 17.94
C GLU A 271 2.01 -9.41 18.53
N ALA A 272 1.40 -8.23 18.33
CA ALA A 272 1.88 -6.98 18.93
C ALA A 272 1.90 -7.03 20.46
N LEU A 273 0.84 -7.57 21.10
CA LEU A 273 0.81 -7.79 22.55
C LEU A 273 1.90 -8.76 23.02
N ALA A 274 2.16 -9.82 22.26
CA ALA A 274 3.20 -10.80 22.59
C ALA A 274 4.62 -10.22 22.42
N LEU A 275 4.83 -9.32 21.45
CA LEU A 275 6.11 -8.66 21.21
C LEU A 275 6.45 -7.59 22.25
N ALA A 276 5.44 -7.00 22.89
CA ALA A 276 5.61 -5.93 23.87
C ALA A 276 4.92 -6.27 25.22
N PRO A 277 5.34 -7.35 25.91
CA PRO A 277 4.67 -7.81 27.14
C PRO A 277 4.81 -6.81 28.30
N GLN A 278 5.84 -5.95 28.26
CA GLN A 278 6.09 -4.90 29.25
C GLN A 278 5.55 -3.53 28.81
N ALA A 279 4.71 -3.47 27.77
CA ALA A 279 4.10 -2.22 27.34
C ALA A 279 3.24 -1.61 28.45
N PRO A 280 3.05 -0.28 28.47
CA PRO A 280 2.13 0.40 29.39
C PRO A 280 0.72 -0.22 29.38
N ALA A 281 0.11 -0.37 30.56
CA ALA A 281 -1.20 -1.02 30.71
C ALA A 281 -2.28 -0.35 29.85
N GLU A 282 -2.26 0.98 29.76
CA GLU A 282 -3.18 1.77 28.94
C GLU A 282 -3.14 1.37 27.45
N TRP A 283 -1.94 1.16 26.88
CA TRP A 283 -1.79 0.68 25.51
C TRP A 283 -2.25 -0.76 25.35
N GLN A 284 -1.90 -1.64 26.29
CA GLN A 284 -2.32 -3.04 26.22
C GLN A 284 -3.85 -3.16 26.23
N ASP A 285 -4.53 -2.38 27.08
CA ASP A 285 -5.99 -2.36 27.16
C ASP A 285 -6.62 -1.78 25.90
N PHE A 286 -6.04 -0.72 25.33
CA PHE A 286 -6.46 -0.20 24.04
C PHE A 286 -6.37 -1.26 22.93
N VAL A 287 -5.23 -1.96 22.81
CA VAL A 287 -5.04 -3.02 21.82
C VAL A 287 -5.99 -4.20 22.02
N ARG A 288 -6.25 -4.61 23.27
CA ARG A 288 -7.25 -5.64 23.58
C ARG A 288 -8.65 -5.22 23.13
N ARG A 289 -9.02 -3.95 23.31
CA ARG A 289 -10.33 -3.40 22.89
C ARG A 289 -10.44 -3.32 21.36
N MET A 290 -9.40 -2.84 20.67
CA MET A 290 -9.36 -2.87 19.20
C MET A 290 -9.53 -4.29 18.66
N ARG A 291 -8.85 -5.27 19.28
CA ARG A 291 -8.99 -6.68 18.93
C ARG A 291 -10.42 -7.16 19.15
N ALA A 292 -11.00 -6.89 20.32
CA ALA A 292 -12.37 -7.28 20.64
C ALA A 292 -13.40 -6.71 19.64
N ALA A 293 -13.21 -5.46 19.18
CA ALA A 293 -14.08 -4.85 18.17
C ALA A 293 -14.09 -5.62 16.85
N ASN A 294 -12.98 -6.28 16.50
CA ASN A 294 -12.82 -7.03 15.25
C ASN A 294 -13.11 -8.53 15.38
N GLN A 295 -13.43 -9.04 16.57
CA GLN A 295 -13.74 -10.47 16.78
C GLN A 295 -15.12 -10.89 16.25
N LYS A 296 -16.02 -9.92 16.02
CA LYS A 296 -17.37 -10.22 15.53
C LYS A 296 -17.32 -10.75 14.10
N ILE A 297 -17.94 -11.90 13.91
CA ILE A 297 -18.16 -12.54 12.60
C ILE A 297 -19.42 -11.96 11.98
N GLU A 298 -19.33 -11.49 10.75
CA GLU A 298 -20.49 -11.10 9.95
C GLU A 298 -21.05 -12.31 9.20
N LEU A 299 -22.37 -12.42 9.14
CA LEU A 299 -23.07 -13.54 8.49
C LEU A 299 -23.47 -13.20 7.06
N SER A 300 -23.57 -11.91 6.74
CA SER A 300 -23.93 -11.40 5.43
C SER A 300 -23.37 -9.99 5.26
N LEU A 301 -23.10 -9.62 4.01
CA LEU A 301 -22.74 -8.27 3.65
C LEU A 301 -23.98 -7.37 3.72
N ASP A 302 -23.84 -6.17 4.28
CA ASP A 302 -24.91 -5.17 4.29
C ASP A 302 -25.32 -4.79 2.85
N PRO A 303 -26.61 -4.51 2.56
CA PRO A 303 -27.05 -4.11 1.22
C PRO A 303 -26.28 -2.91 0.64
N THR A 304 -25.85 -1.96 1.48
CA THR A 304 -25.08 -0.77 1.06
C THR A 304 -23.68 -1.15 0.59
N ASP A 305 -23.04 -2.07 1.31
CA ASP A 305 -21.71 -2.60 0.95
C ASP A 305 -21.79 -3.46 -0.30
N LEU A 306 -22.84 -4.28 -0.43
CA LEU A 306 -23.10 -5.08 -1.63
C LEU A 306 -23.33 -4.19 -2.86
N ALA A 307 -24.15 -3.15 -2.74
CA ALA A 307 -24.37 -2.18 -3.80
C ALA A 307 -23.06 -1.45 -4.18
N SER A 308 -22.23 -1.14 -3.18
CA SER A 308 -20.92 -0.52 -3.41
C SER A 308 -19.95 -1.46 -4.12
N LEU A 309 -19.95 -2.75 -3.78
CA LEU A 309 -19.18 -3.77 -4.48
C LEU A 309 -19.64 -3.95 -5.93
N ARG A 310 -20.96 -4.02 -6.18
CA ARG A 310 -21.53 -4.08 -7.53
C ARG A 310 -21.10 -2.91 -8.39
N ARG A 311 -21.17 -1.70 -7.83
CA ARG A 311 -20.71 -0.47 -8.49
C ARG A 311 -19.21 -0.50 -8.78
N ALA A 312 -18.38 -0.95 -7.84
CA ALA A 312 -16.94 -1.07 -8.05
C ALA A 312 -16.58 -2.07 -9.18
N ILE A 313 -17.25 -3.23 -9.22
CA ILE A 313 -17.11 -4.22 -10.31
C ILE A 313 -17.51 -3.59 -11.66
N ALA A 314 -18.69 -2.98 -11.72
CA ALA A 314 -19.21 -2.39 -12.95
C ALA A 314 -18.32 -1.23 -13.46
N GLN A 315 -17.90 -0.33 -12.57
CA GLN A 315 -17.04 0.80 -12.91
C GLN A 315 -15.68 0.32 -13.41
N THR A 316 -15.06 -0.64 -12.73
CA THR A 316 -13.75 -1.18 -13.13
C THR A 316 -13.86 -1.85 -14.50
N ARG A 317 -14.90 -2.67 -14.73
CA ARG A 317 -15.14 -3.32 -16.02
C ARG A 317 -15.28 -2.31 -17.17
N VAL A 318 -16.13 -1.31 -16.98
CA VAL A 318 -16.36 -0.27 -18.00
C VAL A 318 -15.07 0.50 -18.26
N ALA A 319 -14.37 0.92 -17.21
CA ALA A 319 -13.10 1.63 -17.34
C ALA A 319 -12.08 0.80 -18.15
N LEU A 320 -11.89 -0.48 -17.80
CA LEU A 320 -10.98 -1.37 -18.52
C LEU A 320 -11.37 -1.58 -19.99
N SER A 321 -12.67 -1.54 -20.34
CA SER A 321 -13.11 -1.72 -21.73
C SER A 321 -12.77 -0.52 -22.63
N VAL A 322 -12.82 0.70 -22.10
CA VAL A 322 -12.60 1.93 -22.89
C VAL A 322 -11.15 2.42 -22.78
N TRP A 323 -10.45 2.02 -21.72
CA TRP A 323 -9.12 2.54 -21.40
C TRP A 323 -8.07 2.32 -22.48
N PRO A 324 -7.97 1.17 -23.20
CA PRO A 324 -6.98 1.00 -24.25
C PRO A 324 -7.08 2.07 -25.35
N GLU A 325 -8.30 2.43 -25.75
CA GLU A 325 -8.54 3.45 -26.78
C GLU A 325 -8.21 4.84 -26.24
N LEU A 326 -8.65 5.16 -25.02
CA LEU A 326 -8.32 6.43 -24.37
C LEU A 326 -6.81 6.60 -24.18
N PHE A 327 -6.13 5.55 -23.72
CA PHE A 327 -4.71 5.56 -23.47
C PHE A 327 -3.93 5.87 -24.76
N GLU A 328 -4.28 5.25 -25.89
CA GLU A 328 -3.63 5.57 -27.17
C GLU A 328 -3.94 6.98 -27.68
N CYS A 329 -5.16 7.50 -27.44
CA CYS A 329 -5.53 8.87 -27.80
C CYS A 329 -4.71 9.92 -27.01
N PHE A 330 -4.40 9.65 -25.74
CA PHE A 330 -3.67 10.56 -24.86
C PHE A 330 -2.19 10.22 -24.72
N ARG A 331 -1.72 9.12 -25.34
CA ARG A 331 -0.29 8.81 -25.41
C ARG A 331 0.37 9.92 -26.20
N ILE A 332 1.02 10.82 -25.48
CA ILE A 332 1.75 11.95 -26.04
C ILE A 332 2.68 11.40 -27.12
N LYS A 333 2.37 11.69 -28.40
CA LYS A 333 3.36 11.55 -29.46
C LYS A 333 4.54 12.41 -29.02
N PRO A 334 5.78 11.89 -29.06
CA PRO A 334 6.93 12.60 -28.52
C PRO A 334 6.89 14.05 -28.99
N ILE A 335 6.75 14.96 -28.03
CA ILE A 335 6.88 16.38 -28.31
C ILE A 335 8.35 16.53 -28.70
N GLU A 336 8.60 16.79 -29.98
CA GLU A 336 9.91 17.21 -30.51
C GLU A 336 10.25 18.61 -29.96
N HIS A 337 10.26 18.79 -28.64
CA HIS A 337 10.84 19.99 -28.03
C HIS A 337 12.25 19.65 -27.59
N ARG A 338 13.18 20.04 -28.47
CA ARG A 338 14.55 20.40 -28.11
C ARG A 338 14.48 21.30 -26.88
N LEU A 339 15.03 20.82 -25.77
CA LEU A 339 15.48 21.69 -24.70
C LEU A 339 16.77 22.32 -25.20
N GLU A 340 16.67 23.55 -25.74
CA GLU A 340 17.78 24.51 -25.82
C GLU A 340 17.84 25.30 -24.51
#